data_AF-A0AAW1R8F5-F1
#
_entry.id   AF-A0AAW1R8F5-F1
#
_cell.length_a   1.000
_cell.length_b   1.000
_cell.length_c   1.000
_cell.angle_alpha   90.00
_cell.angle_beta   90.00
_cell.angle_gamma   90.00
#
_symmetry.space_group_name_H-M   'P 1'
#
loop_
_entity.id
_entity.type
_entity.pdbx_description
1 polymer ?
#
loop_
_entity_poly.entity_id
_entity_poly.type
_entity_poly.pdbx_seq_one_letter_code
_entity_poly.pdbx_strand_id
1 'polypeptide(L)'
;MYDQRCSVGCLSSQGGWTPVTLPDPAVNVTDLAGRAAGLYLGTHQNTTECLNGNVPHLVADVHTACRQVVAGTNWGLVFDAYYDCIGPDNSTLNGSFPLQAVVFVPLKPLTESYTPEKRPKVTFVEPSA
;
A
#
# COMPACT_ATOMS: atom_id res chain seq x y z
N MET A 1 -16.67 16.04 17.17
CA MET A 1 -15.68 16.66 16.26
C MET A 1 -14.50 15.72 16.21
N TYR A 2 -14.33 14.96 15.13
CA TYR A 2 -13.18 14.08 14.95
C TYR A 2 -12.01 14.93 14.45
N ASP A 3 -11.05 15.17 15.32
CA ASP A 3 -9.77 15.82 14.99
C ASP A 3 -9.00 14.86 14.08
N GLN A 4 -9.06 15.10 12.76
CA GLN A 4 -8.41 14.31 11.69
C GLN A 4 -6.88 14.51 11.67
N ARG A 5 -6.23 14.44 12.83
CA ARG A 5 -4.78 14.40 12.92
C ARG A 5 -4.35 12.97 12.64
N CYS A 6 -3.74 12.78 11.47
CA CYS A 6 -2.99 11.60 11.07
C CYS A 6 -2.07 11.13 12.22
N SER A 7 -2.55 10.20 13.03
CA SER A 7 -1.93 9.79 14.30
C SER A 7 -0.87 8.70 14.12
N VAL A 8 -0.63 8.24 12.89
CA VAL A 8 0.52 7.40 12.54
C VAL A 8 1.19 7.98 11.29
N GLY A 9 2.18 8.84 11.47
CA GLY A 9 3.26 8.91 10.48
C GLY A 9 3.16 9.82 9.26
N CYS A 10 2.38 10.93 9.24
CA CYS A 10 2.87 12.11 8.48
C CYS A 10 3.96 12.84 9.33
N LEU A 11 4.82 12.07 10.01
CA LEU A 11 5.79 12.55 11.01
C LEU A 11 6.73 13.55 10.36
N SER A 12 6.49 14.84 10.66
CA SER A 12 7.42 15.85 11.18
C SER A 12 8.93 15.74 10.88
N SER A 13 9.35 15.14 9.78
CA SER A 13 10.65 15.38 9.18
C SER A 13 10.43 16.39 8.06
N GLN A 14 11.23 17.46 8.07
CA GLN A 14 11.12 18.59 7.17
C GLN A 14 10.96 18.10 5.71
N GLY A 15 9.82 18.38 5.07
CA GLY A 15 9.57 17.86 3.71
C GLY A 15 8.17 17.98 3.09
N GLY A 16 7.13 18.53 3.76
CA GLY A 16 5.88 18.90 3.07
C GLY A 16 4.86 17.78 2.77
N TRP A 17 4.67 16.84 3.70
CA TRP A 17 3.55 15.88 3.63
C TRP A 17 2.20 16.57 3.80
N THR A 18 1.24 16.27 2.92
CA THR A 18 -0.12 16.82 2.93
C THR A 18 -1.14 15.69 3.10
N PRO A 19 -2.09 15.77 4.05
CA PRO A 19 -3.13 14.76 4.21
C PRO A 19 -4.06 14.73 2.99
N VAL A 20 -4.60 13.55 2.71
CA VAL A 20 -5.54 13.31 1.60
C VAL A 20 -6.88 12.87 2.18
N THR A 21 -7.97 13.46 1.67
CA THR A 21 -9.33 13.05 2.05
C THR A 21 -9.72 11.81 1.25
N LEU A 22 -10.25 10.80 1.95
CA LEU A 22 -10.62 9.52 1.35
C LEU A 22 -12.14 9.44 1.11
N PRO A 23 -12.58 8.81 0.01
CA PRO A 23 -11.78 8.37 -1.14
C PRO A 23 -11.32 9.56 -2.01
N ASP A 24 -10.09 9.53 -2.53
CA ASP A 24 -9.57 10.58 -3.44
C ASP A 24 -9.82 10.19 -4.90
N PRO A 25 -10.59 10.98 -5.69
CA PRO A 25 -10.85 10.68 -7.09
C PRO A 25 -9.64 10.89 -8.01
N ALA A 26 -8.60 11.62 -7.59
CA ALA A 26 -7.44 11.92 -8.41
C ALA A 26 -6.43 10.76 -8.48
N VAL A 27 -6.37 9.91 -7.45
CA VAL A 27 -5.52 8.73 -7.38
C VAL A 27 -6.24 7.63 -6.62
N ASN A 28 -6.30 6.43 -7.22
CA ASN A 28 -6.82 5.25 -6.55
C ASN A 28 -5.83 4.76 -5.49
N VAL A 29 -5.85 5.39 -4.32
CA VAL A 29 -5.03 5.06 -3.15
C VAL A 29 -5.26 3.63 -2.66
N THR A 30 -6.45 3.07 -2.88
CA THR A 30 -6.75 1.66 -2.61
C THR A 30 -5.95 0.72 -3.52
N ASP A 31 -5.76 1.06 -4.80
CA ASP A 31 -4.88 0.29 -5.71
C ASP A 31 -3.42 0.34 -5.25
N LEU A 32 -2.94 1.51 -4.80
CA LEU A 32 -1.58 1.65 -4.26
C LEU A 32 -1.38 0.81 -2.99
N ALA A 33 -2.37 0.82 -2.08
CA ALA A 33 -2.35 0.01 -0.87
C ALA A 33 -2.39 -1.49 -1.19
N GLY A 34 -3.24 -1.92 -2.13
CA GLY A 34 -3.29 -3.33 -2.59
C GLY A 34 -1.98 -3.81 -3.19
N ARG A 35 -1.30 -2.97 -4.00
CA ARG A 35 0.04 -3.29 -4.53
C ARG A 35 1.09 -3.40 -3.44
N ALA A 36 1.06 -2.50 -2.46
CA ALA A 36 1.97 -2.55 -1.32
C ALA A 36 1.73 -3.81 -0.48
N ALA A 37 0.47 -4.15 -0.22
CA ALA A 37 0.08 -5.39 0.45
C ALA A 37 0.59 -6.64 -0.29
N GLY A 38 0.47 -6.68 -1.62
CA GLY A 38 0.92 -7.82 -2.42
C GLY A 38 2.44 -7.99 -2.38
N LEU A 39 3.18 -6.88 -2.42
CA LEU A 39 4.64 -6.92 -2.25
C LEU A 39 5.05 -7.37 -0.85
N TYR A 40 4.33 -6.94 0.19
CA TYR A 40 4.59 -7.35 1.56
C TYR A 40 4.37 -8.86 1.72
N LEU A 41 3.22 -9.36 1.24
CA LEU A 41 2.91 -10.79 1.24
C LEU A 41 4.01 -11.59 0.55
N GLY A 42 4.39 -11.21 -0.67
CA GLY A 42 5.41 -11.93 -1.44
C GLY A 42 6.83 -11.91 -0.85
N THR A 43 7.10 -11.07 0.16
CA THR A 43 8.45 -10.91 0.74
C THR A 43 8.54 -11.28 2.22
N HIS A 44 7.45 -11.18 2.98
CA HIS A 44 7.45 -11.33 4.45
C HIS A 44 6.48 -12.39 4.96
N GLN A 45 5.45 -12.75 4.20
CA GLN A 45 4.48 -13.76 4.63
C GLN A 45 4.68 -15.02 3.79
N ASN A 46 4.99 -16.12 4.46
CA ASN A 46 5.00 -17.40 3.78
C ASN A 46 3.54 -17.79 3.55
N THR A 47 3.01 -17.53 2.35
CA THR A 47 1.68 -17.98 1.92
C THR A 47 1.64 -19.50 1.71
N THR A 48 2.52 -20.25 2.37
CA THR A 48 2.62 -21.72 2.36
C THR A 48 1.33 -22.42 2.77
N GLU A 49 0.47 -21.74 3.52
CA GLU A 49 -0.85 -22.27 3.87
C GLU A 49 -1.83 -22.16 2.70
N CYS A 50 -1.58 -21.28 1.73
CA CYS A 50 -2.36 -21.19 0.50
C CYS A 50 -1.90 -22.26 -0.51
N LEU A 51 -2.86 -22.94 -1.11
CA LEU A 51 -2.65 -23.87 -2.22
C LEU A 51 -1.92 -23.14 -3.36
N ASN A 52 -0.79 -23.73 -3.79
CA ASN A 52 0.12 -23.15 -4.79
C ASN A 52 0.75 -21.80 -4.39
N GLY A 53 0.71 -21.41 -3.11
CA GLY A 53 1.26 -20.14 -2.63
C GLY A 53 0.54 -18.89 -3.15
N ASN A 54 -0.62 -19.06 -3.80
CA ASN A 54 -1.32 -17.98 -4.47
C ASN A 54 -2.42 -17.40 -3.58
N VAL A 55 -2.47 -16.06 -3.52
CA VAL A 55 -3.55 -15.30 -2.90
C VAL A 55 -4.43 -14.74 -4.02
N PRO A 56 -5.58 -15.37 -4.33
CA PRO A 56 -6.45 -14.96 -5.43
C PRO A 56 -7.12 -13.61 -5.21
N HIS A 57 -7.29 -13.19 -3.96
CA HIS A 57 -7.96 -11.95 -3.64
C HIS A 57 -7.32 -11.26 -2.43
N LEU A 58 -7.01 -9.98 -2.65
CA LEU A 58 -6.30 -9.12 -1.72
C LEU A 58 -6.97 -7.75 -1.75
N VAL A 59 -7.50 -7.34 -0.61
CA VAL A 59 -8.19 -6.06 -0.42
C VAL A 59 -7.42 -5.25 0.58
N ALA A 60 -7.30 -3.94 0.33
CA ALA A 60 -6.73 -3.00 1.27
C ALA A 60 -7.79 -2.00 1.70
N ASP A 61 -7.99 -1.86 3.01
CA ASP A 61 -8.85 -0.84 3.62
C ASP A 61 -7.97 0.29 4.15
N VAL A 62 -8.02 1.44 3.48
CA VAL A 62 -7.11 2.57 3.75
C VAL A 62 -7.71 3.48 4.80
N HIS A 63 -7.04 3.54 5.95
CA HIS A 63 -7.42 4.38 7.09
C HIS A 63 -6.89 5.80 6.95
N THR A 64 -5.67 5.94 6.43
CA THR A 64 -4.98 7.22 6.33
C THR A 64 -4.10 7.26 5.09
N ALA A 65 -4.14 8.39 4.38
CA ALA A 65 -3.26 8.68 3.26
C ALA A 65 -2.65 10.09 3.41
N CYS A 66 -1.33 10.19 3.25
CA CYS A 66 -0.60 11.44 3.08
C CYS A 66 0.11 11.41 1.71
N ARG A 67 0.28 12.57 1.08
CA ARG A 67 1.10 12.72 -0.12
C ARG A 67 2.25 13.69 0.10
N GLN A 68 3.38 13.45 -0.54
CA GLN A 68 4.51 14.37 -0.60
C GLN A 68 4.95 14.52 -2.06
N VAL A 69 4.98 15.76 -2.54
CA VAL A 69 5.42 16.06 -3.90
C VAL A 69 6.95 16.11 -3.95
N VAL A 70 7.53 15.37 -4.88
CA VAL A 70 8.98 15.30 -5.15
C VAL A 70 9.17 15.36 -6.69
N ALA A 71 10.22 14.73 -7.24
CA ALA A 71 10.28 14.38 -8.67
C ALA A 71 9.30 13.23 -9.02
N GLY A 72 8.04 13.38 -8.62
CA GLY A 72 7.00 12.36 -8.53
C GLY A 72 6.12 12.63 -7.32
N THR A 73 5.54 11.58 -6.75
CA THR A 73 4.75 11.68 -5.52
C THR A 73 5.00 10.48 -4.64
N ASN A 74 5.37 10.73 -3.39
CA ASN A 74 5.35 9.70 -2.35
C ASN A 74 3.95 9.66 -1.72
N TRP A 75 3.41 8.47 -1.56
CA TRP A 75 2.14 8.20 -0.88
C TRP A 75 2.43 7.44 0.41
N GLY A 76 2.20 8.07 1.56
CA GLY A 76 2.24 7.44 2.86
C GLY A 76 0.87 6.88 3.18
N LEU A 77 0.76 5.57 3.35
CA LEU A 77 -0.50 4.85 3.52
C LEU A 77 -0.47 4.07 4.83
N VAL A 78 -1.57 4.13 5.57
CA VAL A 78 -1.87 3.26 6.71
C VAL A 78 -3.16 2.53 6.38
N PHE A 79 -3.12 1.21 6.35
CA PHE A 79 -4.22 0.40 5.87
C PHE A 79 -4.18 -1.00 6.48
N ASP A 80 -5.35 -1.65 6.55
CA ASP A 80 -5.43 -3.08 6.80
C ASP A 80 -5.53 -3.82 5.48
N ALA A 81 -4.69 -4.85 5.31
CA ALA A 81 -4.77 -5.75 4.19
C ALA A 81 -5.53 -7.01 4.61
N TYR A 82 -6.47 -7.45 3.79
CA TYR A 82 -7.25 -8.67 3.95
C TYR A 82 -6.98 -9.56 2.76
N TYR A 83 -6.72 -10.83 3.03
CA TYR A 83 -6.52 -11.82 1.99
C TYR A 83 -7.38 -13.05 2.25
N ASP A 84 -7.76 -13.69 1.17
CA ASP A 84 -8.39 -15.00 1.16
C ASP A 84 -7.73 -15.88 0.11
N CYS A 85 -7.55 -17.15 0.46
CA CYS A 85 -7.01 -18.18 -0.40
C CYS A 85 -7.62 -19.53 -0.08
N ILE A 86 -7.38 -20.51 -0.95
CA ILE A 86 -7.79 -21.90 -0.71
C ILE A 86 -6.61 -22.63 -0.09
N GLY A 87 -6.81 -23.33 1.03
CA GLY A 87 -5.81 -24.17 1.68
C GLY A 87 -5.61 -25.52 0.98
N PRO A 88 -4.56 -26.28 1.33
CA PRO A 88 -4.26 -27.59 0.74
C PRO A 88 -5.35 -28.65 0.97
N ASP A 89 -6.17 -28.48 2.01
CA ASP A 89 -7.33 -29.32 2.34
C ASP A 89 -8.64 -28.83 1.70
N ASN A 90 -8.56 -27.88 0.75
CA ASN A 90 -9.70 -27.22 0.11
C ASN A 90 -10.55 -26.39 1.10
N SER A 91 -10.02 -26.04 2.27
CA SER A 91 -10.61 -25.05 3.17
C SER A 91 -10.40 -23.63 2.64
N THR A 92 -11.27 -22.71 3.03
CA THR A 92 -11.03 -21.28 2.80
C THR A 92 -10.19 -20.75 3.95
N LEU A 93 -9.02 -20.23 3.64
CA LEU A 93 -8.17 -19.52 4.57
C LEU A 93 -8.34 -18.03 4.35
N ASN A 94 -8.49 -17.28 5.44
CA ASN A 94 -8.50 -15.83 5.41
C ASN A 94 -7.57 -15.29 6.49
N GLY A 95 -7.03 -14.11 6.23
CA GLY A 95 -6.19 -13.43 7.19
C GLY A 95 -6.18 -11.94 6.94
N SER A 96 -5.70 -11.21 7.94
CA SER A 96 -5.54 -9.78 7.87
C SER A 96 -4.25 -9.36 8.54
N PHE A 97 -3.61 -8.33 8.02
CA PHE A 97 -2.43 -7.74 8.62
C PHE A 97 -2.42 -6.23 8.41
N PRO A 98 -2.13 -5.43 9.47
CA PRO A 98 -2.00 -4.00 9.34
C PRO A 98 -0.68 -3.67 8.64
N LEU A 99 -0.69 -2.64 7.79
CA LEU A 99 0.50 -2.13 7.13
C LEU A 99 0.60 -0.61 7.18
N GLN A 100 1.86 -0.17 7.25
CA GLN A 100 2.26 1.18 6.93
C GLN A 100 3.29 1.15 5.80
N ALA A 101 3.02 1.87 4.71
CA ALA A 101 3.87 1.87 3.54
C ALA A 101 4.06 3.26 2.94
N VAL A 102 5.23 3.48 2.35
CA VAL A 102 5.50 4.61 1.46
C VAL A 102 5.63 4.08 0.02
N VAL A 103 4.74 4.55 -0.85
CA VAL A 103 4.68 4.16 -2.26
C VAL A 103 5.10 5.34 -3.12
N PHE A 104 6.16 5.18 -3.90
CA PHE A 104 6.62 6.21 -4.85
C PHE A 104 5.98 6.03 -6.23
N VAL A 105 5.30 7.07 -6.68
CA VAL A 105 4.72 7.19 -8.03
C VAL A 105 5.57 8.20 -8.82
N PRO A 106 6.31 7.78 -9.86
CA PRO A 106 7.13 8.70 -10.66
C PRO A 106 6.25 9.63 -11.52
N LEU A 107 6.81 10.78 -11.90
CA LEU A 107 6.19 11.63 -12.91
C LEU A 107 6.04 10.85 -14.23
N LYS A 108 4.92 11.06 -14.93
CA LYS A 108 4.80 10.60 -16.32
C LYS A 108 5.88 11.33 -17.15
N PRO A 109 6.68 10.63 -17.97
CA PRO A 109 7.66 11.28 -18.84
C PRO A 109 6.97 12.32 -19.73
N LEU A 110 7.56 13.52 -19.87
CA LEU A 110 7.06 14.59 -20.74
C LEU A 110 7.29 14.30 -22.24
N THR A 111 8.06 13.27 -22.56
CA THR A 111 8.41 12.86 -23.91
C THR A 111 8.49 11.33 -23.98
N GLU A 112 7.82 10.77 -24.98
CA GLU A 112 8.00 9.44 -25.58
C GLU A 112 7.29 8.19 -25.02
N SER A 113 6.86 7.40 -26.01
CA SER A 113 6.43 6.01 -26.04
C SER A 113 6.72 5.18 -24.80
N TYR A 114 5.65 4.51 -24.36
CA TYR A 114 5.59 3.48 -23.34
C TYR A 114 6.73 2.45 -23.48
N THR A 115 7.72 2.50 -22.59
CA THR A 115 8.61 1.36 -22.31
C THR A 115 8.30 0.83 -20.90
N PRO A 116 8.04 -0.48 -20.72
CA PRO A 116 7.38 -1.04 -19.53
C PRO A 116 8.26 -1.14 -18.26
N GLU A 117 9.36 -0.40 -18.14
CA GLU A 117 10.36 -0.66 -17.07
C GLU A 117 10.21 0.14 -15.77
N LYS A 118 9.32 1.13 -15.65
CA LYS A 118 9.19 1.90 -14.40
C LYS A 118 8.09 1.35 -13.49
N ARG A 119 8.37 0.28 -12.75
CA ARG A 119 7.50 -0.17 -11.66
C ARG A 119 7.57 0.80 -10.47
N PRO A 120 6.46 1.00 -9.73
CA PRO A 120 6.49 1.76 -8.49
C PRO A 120 7.44 1.11 -7.48
N LYS A 121 8.23 1.94 -6.78
CA LYS A 121 9.06 1.48 -5.66
C LYS A 121 8.23 1.59 -4.38
N VAL A 122 8.16 0.49 -3.61
CA VAL A 122 7.47 0.43 -2.32
C VAL A 122 8.49 0.24 -1.21
N THR A 123 8.33 0.99 -0.12
CA THR A 123 9.14 0.85 1.09
C THR A 123 8.21 0.67 2.28
N PHE A 124 8.43 -0.40 3.05
CA PHE A 124 7.67 -0.70 4.26
C PHE A 124 8.27 0.03 5.44
N VAL A 125 7.42 0.51 6.34
CA VAL A 125 7.84 1.09 7.62
C VAL A 125 7.56 0.05 8.68
N GLU A 126 8.60 -0.44 9.37
CA GLU A 126 8.41 -1.36 10.49
C GLU A 126 7.70 -0.62 11.65
N PRO A 127 6.71 -1.23 12.31
CA PRO A 127 6.16 -0.66 13.53
C PRO A 127 7.26 -0.61 14.59
N SER A 128 7.51 0.56 15.16
CA SER A 128 8.39 0.68 16.32
C SER A 128 7.75 -0.07 17.49
N ALA A 129 8.51 -1.00 18.08
CA ALA A 129 8.12 -1.79 19.24
C ALA A 129 7.81 -0.92 20.48
#